data_AF-A0A839F021-F1
#
_entry.id   AF-A0A839F021-F1
#
_cell.length_a   1.000
_cell.length_b   1.000
_cell.length_c   1.000
_cell.angle_alpha   90.00
_cell.angle_beta   90.00
_cell.angle_gamma   90.00
#
_symmetry.space_group_name_H-M   'P 1'
#
loop_
_entity.id
_entity.type
_entity.pdbx_description
1 polymer ?
#
loop_
_entity_poly.entity_id
_entity_poly.type
_entity_poly.pdbx_seq_one_letter_code
_entity_poly.pdbx_strand_id
1 'polypeptide(L)'
;MNDAVSGSGLVLPGVLAALFACSLAPIFWPAAVAVRRRPTLPRRGLFVFVVAALCHGTLGVLAALIVLPVSALLVYVVPQVEAAGAHSGEPIASIARLVAEYWWIAYGPALVVLAGTMTRWLAARWTRIVSAMAS
;
A
#
# COMPACT_ATOMS: atom_id res chain seq x y z
N MET A 1 -22.33 22.54 -25.43
CA MET A 1 -21.09 21.72 -25.40
C MET A 1 -20.36 21.92 -24.06
N ASN A 2 -21.08 21.80 -22.93
CA ASN A 2 -20.56 22.11 -21.59
C ASN A 2 -20.81 21.01 -20.54
N ASP A 3 -21.38 19.86 -20.93
CA ASP A 3 -21.74 18.79 -19.99
C ASP A 3 -20.60 17.80 -19.73
N ALA A 4 -19.52 17.84 -20.52
CA ALA A 4 -18.37 16.94 -20.38
C ALA A 4 -17.39 17.34 -19.24
N VAL A 5 -17.44 18.59 -18.78
CA VAL A 5 -16.51 19.13 -17.75
C VAL A 5 -17.02 18.82 -16.32
N SER A 6 -18.33 18.67 -16.13
CA SER A 6 -18.91 18.40 -14.81
C SER A 6 -18.70 16.94 -14.36
N GLY A 7 -18.66 16.01 -15.31
CA GLY A 7 -18.46 14.58 -15.02
C GLY A 7 -17.03 14.22 -14.61
N SER A 8 -16.02 14.98 -15.05
CA SER A 8 -14.61 14.73 -14.77
C SER A 8 -14.10 15.44 -13.50
N GLY A 9 -14.75 16.54 -13.08
CA GLY A 9 -14.40 17.28 -11.86
C GLY A 9 -14.65 16.51 -10.55
N LEU A 10 -15.56 15.52 -10.56
CA LEU A 10 -15.89 14.68 -9.38
C LEU A 10 -15.14 13.33 -9.35
N VAL A 11 -14.58 12.89 -10.47
CA VAL A 11 -13.91 11.58 -10.57
C VAL A 11 -12.62 11.57 -9.76
N LEU A 12 -11.79 12.61 -9.88
CA LEU A 12 -10.51 12.67 -9.17
C LEU A 12 -10.70 12.74 -7.64
N PRO A 13 -11.57 13.59 -7.07
CA PRO A 13 -11.89 13.55 -5.64
C PRO A 13 -12.47 12.20 -5.19
N GLY A 14 -13.32 11.58 -6.01
CA GLY A 14 -13.91 10.27 -5.70
C GLY A 14 -12.86 9.16 -5.63
N VAL A 15 -11.91 9.12 -6.57
CA VAL A 15 -10.79 8.16 -6.56
C VAL A 15 -9.90 8.38 -5.34
N LEU A 16 -9.58 9.62 -5.00
CA LEU A 16 -8.78 9.94 -3.82
C LEU A 16 -9.50 9.54 -2.53
N ALA A 17 -10.80 9.78 -2.42
CA ALA A 17 -11.60 9.35 -1.28
C ALA A 17 -11.65 7.83 -1.14
N ALA A 18 -11.78 7.10 -2.26
CA ALA A 18 -11.72 5.64 -2.26
C ALA A 18 -10.35 5.11 -1.82
N LEU A 19 -9.26 5.70 -2.33
CA LEU A 19 -7.90 5.34 -1.93
C LEU A 19 -7.63 5.65 -0.46
N PHE A 20 -8.17 6.76 0.05
CA PHE A 20 -8.12 7.09 1.46
C PHE A 20 -8.92 6.10 2.32
N ALA A 21 -10.12 5.70 1.88
CA ALA A 21 -10.87 4.65 2.57
C ALA A 21 -10.10 3.32 2.57
N CYS A 22 -9.43 2.97 1.46
CA CYS A 22 -8.55 1.81 1.38
C CYS A 22 -7.34 1.92 2.32
N SER A 23 -6.79 3.12 2.53
CA SER A 23 -5.67 3.30 3.45
C SER A 23 -6.04 3.04 4.91
N LEU A 24 -7.33 3.18 5.25
CA LEU A 24 -7.87 2.85 6.57
C LEU A 24 -8.30 1.37 6.71
N ALA A 25 -8.26 0.59 5.64
CA ALA A 25 -8.62 -0.84 5.67
C ALA A 25 -7.80 -1.66 6.70
N PRO A 26 -6.49 -1.45 6.89
CA PRO A 26 -5.69 -2.13 7.92
C PRO A 26 -6.11 -1.80 9.36
N ILE A 27 -7.01 -0.84 9.58
CA ILE A 27 -7.54 -0.49 10.89
C ILE A 27 -8.95 -1.07 11.05
N PHE A 28 -9.85 -0.74 10.11
CA PHE A 28 -11.26 -1.14 10.20
C PHE A 28 -11.46 -2.64 10.05
N TRP A 29 -10.72 -3.28 9.15
CA TRP A 29 -10.85 -4.72 8.89
C TRP A 29 -10.45 -5.58 10.11
N PRO A 30 -9.24 -5.44 10.69
CA PRO A 30 -8.89 -6.21 11.88
C PRO A 30 -9.73 -5.82 13.10
N ALA A 31 -10.20 -4.57 13.21
CA ALA A 31 -11.13 -4.18 14.28
C ALA A 31 -12.45 -4.95 14.17
N ALA A 32 -13.04 -5.03 12.97
CA ALA A 32 -14.24 -5.82 12.71
C ALA A 32 -14.03 -7.31 13.02
N VAL A 33 -12.90 -7.88 12.60
CA VAL A 33 -12.56 -9.29 12.88
C VAL A 33 -12.35 -9.53 14.37
N ALA A 34 -11.67 -8.64 15.09
CA ALA A 34 -11.41 -8.78 16.51
C ALA A 34 -12.69 -8.70 17.37
N VAL A 35 -13.69 -7.94 16.93
CA VAL A 35 -15.00 -7.84 17.57
C VAL A 35 -15.90 -9.03 17.21
N ARG A 36 -15.87 -9.49 15.95
CA ARG A 36 -16.77 -10.55 15.46
C ARG A 36 -16.30 -11.98 15.77
N ARG A 37 -15.01 -12.22 16.06
CA ARG A 37 -14.51 -13.57 16.37
C ARG A 37 -14.99 -14.08 17.73
N ARG A 38 -15.42 -15.35 17.77
CA ARG A 38 -15.66 -16.14 18.99
C ARG A 38 -14.78 -17.41 18.93
N PRO A 39 -14.01 -17.75 19.99
CA PRO A 39 -13.78 -16.98 21.20
C PRO A 39 -13.07 -15.65 20.91
N THR A 40 -13.35 -14.65 21.75
CA THR A 40 -12.85 -13.29 21.52
C THR A 40 -11.34 -13.23 21.67
N LEU A 41 -10.67 -12.53 20.74
CA LEU A 41 -9.21 -12.40 20.78
C LEU A 41 -8.76 -11.65 22.06
N PRO A 42 -7.70 -12.12 22.75
CA PRO A 42 -7.11 -11.39 23.86
C PRO A 42 -6.46 -10.09 23.35
N ARG A 43 -6.46 -9.01 24.15
CA ARG A 43 -5.79 -7.72 23.83
C ARG A 43 -6.11 -7.17 22.41
N ARG A 44 -7.39 -6.99 22.09
CA ARG A 44 -7.90 -6.59 20.76
C ARG A 44 -7.25 -5.32 20.18
N GLY A 45 -7.02 -4.30 21.00
CA GLY A 45 -6.37 -3.06 20.54
C GLY A 45 -4.95 -3.30 20.05
N LEU A 46 -4.20 -4.14 20.75
CA LEU A 46 -2.82 -4.48 20.40
C LEU A 46 -2.77 -5.34 19.14
N PHE A 47 -3.75 -6.22 18.92
CA PHE A 47 -3.92 -6.95 17.66
C PHE A 47 -4.12 -5.99 16.47
N VAL A 48 -5.07 -5.05 16.57
CA VAL A 48 -5.36 -4.07 15.52
C VAL A 48 -4.13 -3.20 15.24
N PHE A 49 -3.47 -2.72 16.29
CA PHE A 49 -2.25 -1.91 16.16
C PHE A 49 -1.14 -2.67 15.44
N VAL A 50 -0.87 -3.92 15.82
CA VAL A 50 0.16 -4.75 15.18
C VAL A 50 -0.17 -5.00 13.72
N VAL A 51 -1.43 -5.31 13.37
CA VAL A 51 -1.82 -5.48 11.96
C VAL A 51 -1.62 -4.19 11.17
N ALA A 52 -2.08 -3.05 11.69
CA ALA A 52 -1.94 -1.76 11.03
C ALA A 52 -0.46 -1.39 10.81
N ALA A 53 0.37 -1.54 11.85
CA ALA A 53 1.80 -1.30 11.79
C ALA A 53 2.50 -2.23 10.79
N LEU A 54 2.14 -3.51 10.77
CA LEU A 54 2.75 -4.49 9.87
C LEU A 54 2.35 -4.21 8.41
N CYS A 55 1.08 -3.87 8.15
CA CYS A 55 0.61 -3.52 6.81
C CYS A 55 1.28 -2.26 6.26
N HIS A 56 1.26 -1.15 7.02
CA HIS A 56 1.91 0.09 6.60
C HIS A 56 3.43 -0.05 6.53
N GLY A 57 4.06 -0.74 7.49
CA GLY A 57 5.50 -0.96 7.50
C GLY A 57 5.97 -1.79 6.31
N THR A 58 5.28 -2.90 6.02
CA THR A 58 5.65 -3.80 4.90
C THR A 58 5.52 -3.08 3.56
N LEU A 59 4.40 -2.38 3.34
CA LEU A 59 4.21 -1.62 2.10
C LEU A 59 5.12 -0.40 2.01
N GLY A 60 5.41 0.27 3.13
CA GLY A 60 6.36 1.37 3.17
C GLY A 60 7.77 0.92 2.80
N VAL A 61 8.22 -0.21 3.33
CA VAL A 61 9.52 -0.82 2.98
C VAL A 61 9.53 -1.25 1.51
N LEU A 62 8.49 -1.93 1.04
CA LEU A 62 8.41 -2.37 -0.36
C LEU A 62 8.38 -1.18 -1.33
N ALA A 63 7.62 -0.13 -0.99
CA ALA A 63 7.59 1.10 -1.76
C ALA A 63 8.96 1.77 -1.76
N ALA A 64 9.65 1.87 -0.62
CA ALA A 64 11.00 2.43 -0.57
C ALA A 64 12.00 1.62 -1.42
N LEU A 65 11.93 0.28 -1.37
CA LEU A 65 12.79 -0.60 -2.16
C LEU A 65 12.57 -0.52 -3.67
N ILE A 66 11.40 -0.08 -4.13
CA ILE A 66 11.09 0.04 -5.57
C ILE A 66 11.22 1.49 -6.01
N VAL A 67 10.58 2.42 -5.31
CA VAL A 67 10.50 3.83 -5.68
C VAL A 67 11.87 4.49 -5.55
N LEU A 68 12.65 4.24 -4.49
CA LEU A 68 13.96 4.90 -4.35
C LEU A 68 14.93 4.52 -5.48
N PRO A 69 15.12 3.23 -5.84
CA PRO A 69 15.97 2.89 -6.98
C PRO A 69 15.44 3.42 -8.31
N VAL A 70 14.13 3.39 -8.53
CA VAL A 70 13.50 3.94 -9.75
C VAL A 70 13.74 5.43 -9.84
N SER A 71 13.52 6.19 -8.77
CA SER A 71 13.80 7.63 -8.72
C SER A 71 15.29 7.92 -8.93
N ALA A 72 16.19 7.14 -8.32
CA ALA A 72 17.63 7.28 -8.54
C ALA A 72 18.01 7.02 -10.01
N LEU A 73 17.43 6.01 -10.65
CA LEU A 73 17.66 5.71 -12.06
C LEU A 73 17.19 6.85 -12.96
N LEU A 74 16.00 7.42 -12.69
CA LEU A 74 15.45 8.55 -13.45
C LEU A 74 16.28 9.83 -13.29
N VAL A 75 16.85 10.07 -12.11
CA VAL A 75 17.60 11.30 -11.81
C VAL A 75 19.05 11.21 -12.30
N TYR A 76 19.72 10.06 -12.09
CA TYR A 76 21.16 9.96 -12.31
C TYR A 76 21.54 9.24 -13.62
N VAL A 77 20.74 8.27 -14.07
CA VAL A 77 21.12 7.39 -15.20
C VAL A 77 20.47 7.85 -16.50
N VAL A 78 19.16 8.08 -16.50
CA VAL A 78 18.41 8.44 -17.72
C VAL A 78 18.98 9.68 -18.42
N PRO A 79 19.29 10.80 -17.73
CA PRO A 79 19.80 11.99 -18.40
C PRO A 79 21.16 11.76 -19.09
N GLN A 80 22.00 10.89 -18.52
CA GLN A 80 23.33 10.57 -19.07
C GLN A 80 23.21 9.71 -20.34
N VAL A 81 22.25 8.78 -20.35
CA VAL A 81 21.98 7.92 -21.51
C VAL A 81 21.36 8.70 -22.67
N GLU A 82 20.43 9.61 -22.36
CA GLU A 82 19.85 10.55 -23.34
C GLU A 82 20.92 11.48 -23.92
N ALA A 83 21.81 12.03 -23.07
CA ALA A 83 22.92 12.88 -23.52
C ALA A 83 23.94 12.15 -24.42
N ALA A 84 24.10 10.84 -24.23
CA ALA A 84 24.98 10.00 -25.04
C ALA A 84 24.36 9.57 -26.39
N GLY A 85 23.10 9.94 -26.68
CA GLY A 85 22.39 9.56 -27.91
C GLY A 85 22.02 8.07 -28.00
N ALA A 86 22.17 7.33 -26.90
CA ALA A 86 21.92 5.89 -26.85
C ALA A 86 20.42 5.62 -26.68
N HIS A 87 19.73 5.34 -27.80
CA HIS A 87 18.30 5.02 -27.85
C HIS A 87 17.94 3.70 -27.13
N SER A 88 18.92 2.86 -26.79
CA SER A 88 18.70 1.61 -26.05
C SER A 88 18.20 1.81 -24.61
N GLY A 89 18.31 3.02 -24.04
CA GLY A 89 17.80 3.34 -22.70
C GLY A 89 16.32 3.68 -22.61
N GLU A 90 15.68 3.95 -23.75
CA GLU A 90 14.30 4.44 -23.85
C GLU A 90 13.24 3.52 -23.19
N PRO A 91 13.25 2.18 -23.37
CA PRO A 91 12.26 1.32 -22.72
C PRO A 91 12.42 1.27 -21.20
N ILE A 92 13.66 1.32 -20.68
CA ILE A 92 13.94 1.29 -19.24
C ILE A 92 13.47 2.60 -18.59
N ALA A 93 13.75 3.74 -19.24
CA ALA A 93 13.29 5.05 -18.79
C ALA A 93 11.76 5.14 -18.78
N SER A 94 11.09 4.59 -19.79
CA SER A 94 9.62 4.59 -19.89
C SER A 94 8.96 3.76 -18.77
N ILE A 95 9.47 2.56 -18.51
CA ILE A 95 8.97 1.72 -17.39
C ILE A 95 9.21 2.41 -16.05
N ALA A 96 10.39 3.01 -15.85
CA ALA A 96 10.71 3.71 -14.62
C ALA A 96 9.78 4.92 -14.39
N ARG A 97 9.47 5.69 -15.44
CA ARG A 97 8.48 6.80 -15.36
C ARG A 97 7.09 6.28 -15.03
N LEU A 98 6.65 5.20 -15.68
CA LEU A 98 5.34 4.59 -15.41
C LEU A 98 5.21 4.11 -13.96
N VAL A 99 6.25 3.47 -13.42
CA VAL A 99 6.27 3.07 -12.01
C VAL A 99 6.25 4.30 -11.10
N ALA A 100 7.07 5.32 -11.38
CA ALA A 100 7.11 6.55 -10.58
C ALA A 100 5.79 7.33 -10.59
N GLU A 101 5.05 7.27 -11.70
CA GLU A 101 3.81 8.04 -11.87
C GLU A 101 2.56 7.29 -11.38
N TYR A 102 2.54 5.96 -11.44
CA TYR A 102 1.32 5.19 -11.14
C TYR A 102 1.41 4.24 -9.93
N TRP A 103 2.54 4.16 -9.22
CA TRP A 103 2.68 3.28 -8.05
C TRP A 103 1.61 3.52 -6.95
N TRP A 104 1.15 4.76 -6.79
CA TRP A 104 0.15 5.14 -5.78
C TRP A 104 -1.22 4.50 -6.04
N ILE A 105 -1.55 4.18 -7.29
CA ILE A 105 -2.81 3.49 -7.65
C ILE A 105 -2.81 2.07 -7.09
N ALA A 106 -1.66 1.39 -7.13
CA ALA A 106 -1.51 0.04 -6.60
C ALA A 106 -1.49 0.01 -5.06
N TYR A 107 -1.17 1.13 -4.41
CA TYR A 107 -0.99 1.22 -2.96
C TYR A 107 -2.26 0.86 -2.18
N GLY A 108 -3.41 1.43 -2.56
CA GLY A 108 -4.69 1.19 -1.90
C GLY A 108 -5.14 -0.29 -1.96
N PRO A 109 -5.25 -0.89 -3.16
CA PRO A 109 -5.57 -2.31 -3.32
C PRO A 109 -4.58 -3.22 -2.60
N ALA A 110 -3.27 -2.91 -2.66
CA ALA A 110 -2.25 -3.69 -1.96
C ALA A 110 -2.48 -3.65 -0.44
N LEU A 111 -2.83 -2.50 0.14
CA LEU A 111 -3.17 -2.40 1.58
C LEU A 111 -4.37 -3.26 1.94
N VAL A 112 -5.41 -3.31 1.11
CA VAL A 112 -6.61 -4.13 1.36
C VAL A 112 -6.26 -5.62 1.36
N VAL A 113 -5.51 -6.08 0.35
CA VAL A 113 -5.05 -7.47 0.26
C VAL A 113 -4.15 -7.83 1.46
N LEU A 114 -3.22 -6.93 1.80
CA LEU A 114 -2.30 -7.13 2.90
C LEU A 114 -3.03 -7.14 4.25
N ALA A 115 -3.99 -6.23 4.46
CA ALA A 115 -4.84 -6.21 5.65
C ALA A 115 -5.61 -7.53 5.81
N GLY A 116 -6.20 -8.05 4.72
CA GLY A 116 -6.93 -9.31 4.73
C GLY A 116 -6.04 -10.50 5.09
N THR A 117 -4.89 -10.62 4.43
CA THR A 117 -3.93 -11.72 4.63
C THR A 117 -3.28 -11.67 6.02
N MET A 118 -2.78 -10.50 6.44
CA MET A 118 -2.15 -10.32 7.75
C MET A 118 -3.13 -10.51 8.89
N THR A 119 -4.36 -10.01 8.78
CA THR A 119 -5.40 -10.24 9.78
C THR A 119 -5.71 -11.73 9.94
N ARG A 120 -5.87 -12.47 8.83
CA ARG A 120 -6.15 -13.92 8.87
C ARG A 120 -5.00 -14.70 9.47
N TRP A 121 -3.78 -14.42 9.03
CA TRP A 121 -2.57 -15.09 9.50
C TRP A 121 -2.32 -14.82 10.98
N LEU A 122 -2.38 -13.55 11.39
CA LEU A 122 -2.11 -13.15 12.76
C LEU A 122 -3.21 -13.64 13.70
N ALA A 123 -4.49 -13.57 13.30
CA ALA A 123 -5.58 -14.03 14.16
C ALA A 123 -5.55 -15.54 14.43
N ALA A 124 -4.93 -16.34 13.57
CA ALA A 124 -4.72 -17.78 13.81
C ALA A 124 -3.58 -18.07 14.81
N ARG A 125 -2.66 -17.12 15.00
CA ARG A 125 -1.47 -17.26 15.86
C ARG A 125 -1.53 -16.41 17.13
N TRP A 126 -2.44 -15.45 17.17
CA TRP A 126 -2.47 -14.39 18.18
C TRP A 126 -2.54 -14.90 19.61
N THR A 127 -3.40 -15.88 19.90
CA THR A 127 -3.52 -16.45 21.24
C THR A 127 -2.19 -17.04 21.73
N ARG A 128 -1.42 -17.71 20.85
CA ARG A 128 -0.10 -18.24 21.17
C ARG A 128 0.94 -17.15 21.42
N ILE A 129 0.90 -16.08 20.63
CA ILE A 129 1.81 -14.93 20.79
C ILE A 129 1.54 -14.25 22.14
N VAL A 130 0.26 -14.01 22.47
CA VAL A 130 -0.11 -13.37 23.73
C VAL A 130 0.21 -14.27 24.93
N SER A 131 0.00 -15.59 24.84
CA SER A 131 0.38 -16.49 25.94
C SER A 131 1.89 -16.54 26.16
N ALA A 132 2.69 -16.50 25.09
CA ALA A 132 4.17 -16.49 25.20
C ALA A 132 4.73 -15.18 25.78
N MET A 133 3.99 -14.06 25.72
CA MET A 133 4.38 -12.80 26.37
C MET A 133 3.94 -12.72 27.83
N ALA A 134 3.10 -13.65 28.28
CA ALA A 134 2.59 -13.71 29.65
C ALA A 134 3.37 -14.72 30.52
N SER A 135 4.20 -15.56 29.89
CA SER A 135 5.20 -16.43 30.52
C SER A 135 6.54 -15.70 30.67
#